data_AF-A0A1H1N974-F1
#
_entry.id   AF-A0A1H1N974-F1
#
_cell.length_a   1.000
_cell.length_b   1.000
_cell.length_c   1.000
_cell.angle_alpha   90.00
_cell.angle_beta   90.00
_cell.angle_gamma   90.00
#
_symmetry.space_group_name_H-M   'P 1'
#
loop_
_entity.id
_entity.type
_entity.pdbx_description
1 polymer ?
#
loop_
_entity_poly.entity_id
_entity_poly.type
_entity_poly.pdbx_seq_one_letter_code
_entity_poly.pdbx_strand_id
1 'polypeptide(L)'
;MSYTAIKTLHLLGAIAFIGTLFFQVFILAPVMRDLPEGDRSRLATALGQRARRVVHWVALVLYGAGLTLGWQYRAVLSQPFSSQFSALLTFKIALALLIVAHYVALIFLRKSGRIGPHGMHLLNISLLMHAVLVVICAKAMFTL
;
A
#
# COMPACT_ATOMS: atom_id res chain seq x y z
N MET A 1 -11.42 -18.39 -15.80
CA MET A 1 -10.09 -18.69 -15.23
C MET A 1 -9.23 -17.43 -15.01
N SER A 2 -9.22 -16.46 -15.94
CA SER A 2 -8.44 -15.22 -15.78
C SER A 2 -8.85 -14.36 -14.58
N TYR A 3 -10.15 -14.19 -14.31
CA TYR A 3 -10.62 -13.33 -13.21
C TYR A 3 -10.14 -13.81 -11.83
N THR A 4 -10.34 -15.09 -11.51
CA THR A 4 -9.90 -15.67 -10.23
C THR A 4 -8.39 -15.56 -10.08
N ALA A 5 -7.62 -15.82 -11.14
CA ALA A 5 -6.16 -15.67 -11.12
C ALA A 5 -5.74 -14.22 -10.84
N ILE A 6 -6.35 -13.23 -11.50
CA ILE A 6 -6.06 -11.81 -11.29
C ILE A 6 -6.45 -11.40 -9.86
N LYS A 7 -7.60 -11.86 -9.35
CA LYS A 7 -8.04 -11.60 -7.98
C LYS A 7 -7.08 -12.20 -6.95
N THR A 8 -6.61 -13.42 -7.16
CA THR A 8 -5.60 -14.07 -6.32
C THR A 8 -4.29 -13.30 -6.36
N LEU A 9 -3.83 -12.88 -7.55
CA LEU A 9 -2.62 -12.10 -7.71
C LEU A 9 -2.70 -10.74 -6.99
N HIS A 10 -3.84 -10.05 -7.10
CA HIS A 10 -4.11 -8.82 -6.37
C HIS A 10 -4.05 -9.04 -4.84
N LEU A 11 -4.65 -10.12 -4.35
CA LEU A 11 -4.64 -10.45 -2.92
C LEU A 11 -3.23 -10.77 -2.41
N LEU A 12 -2.45 -11.55 -3.16
CA LEU A 12 -1.05 -11.84 -2.83
C LEU A 12 -0.21 -10.55 -2.79
N GLY A 13 -0.40 -9.66 -3.77
CA GLY A 13 0.24 -8.34 -3.79
C GLY A 13 -0.14 -7.51 -2.57
N ALA A 14 -1.42 -7.52 -2.17
CA ALA A 14 -1.91 -6.79 -1.01
C ALA A 14 -1.30 -7.34 0.29
N ILE A 15 -1.24 -8.67 0.44
CA ILE A 15 -0.61 -9.33 1.59
C ILE A 15 0.88 -8.94 1.68
N ALA A 16 1.62 -9.02 0.57
CA ALA A 16 3.03 -8.65 0.54
C ALA A 16 3.26 -7.16 0.87
N PHE A 17 2.42 -6.27 0.34
CA PHE A 17 2.51 -4.83 0.59
C PHE A 17 2.19 -4.49 2.05
N ILE A 18 1.06 -4.97 2.57
CA ILE A 18 0.63 -4.74 3.96
C ILE A 18 1.61 -5.38 4.93
N GLY A 19 2.03 -6.61 4.68
CA GLY A 19 3.01 -7.31 5.52
C GLY A 19 4.35 -6.58 5.59
N THR A 20 4.80 -5.99 4.48
CA THR A 20 6.00 -5.15 4.46
C THR A 20 5.83 -3.88 5.30
N LEU A 21 4.70 -3.17 5.16
CA LEU A 21 4.42 -1.97 5.96
C LEU A 21 4.28 -2.30 7.44
N PHE A 22 3.60 -3.40 7.77
CA PHE A 22 3.45 -3.90 9.13
C PHE A 22 4.82 -4.20 9.75
N PHE A 23 5.67 -4.97 9.06
CA PHE A 23 7.03 -5.24 9.49
C PHE A 23 7.84 -3.95 9.69
N GLN A 24 7.74 -3.00 8.76
CA GLN A 24 8.47 -1.73 8.85
C GLN A 24 8.05 -0.89 10.06
N VAL A 25 6.75 -0.79 10.33
CA VAL A 25 6.21 0.06 11.40
C VAL A 25 6.40 -0.59 12.77
N PHE A 26 6.01 -1.85 12.92
CA PHE A 26 5.93 -2.50 14.23
C PHE A 26 7.19 -3.22 14.67
N ILE A 27 8.07 -3.62 13.74
CA ILE A 27 9.24 -4.44 14.05
C ILE A 27 10.52 -3.68 13.74
N LEU A 28 10.71 -3.26 12.48
CA LEU A 28 11.96 -2.64 12.06
C LEU A 28 12.17 -1.26 12.68
N ALA A 29 11.14 -0.41 12.73
CA ALA A 29 11.30 0.95 13.28
C ALA A 29 11.71 0.96 14.77
N PRO A 30 11.12 0.14 15.66
CA PRO A 30 11.62 -0.01 17.03
C PRO A 30 13.06 -0.51 17.10
N VAL A 31 13.39 -1.62 16.42
CA VAL A 31 14.75 -2.18 16.40
C VAL A 31 15.78 -1.14 15.93
N MET A 32 15.43 -0.36 14.91
CA MET A 32 16.31 0.69 14.38
C MET A 32 16.56 1.82 15.40
N ARG A 33 15.60 2.13 16.30
CA ARG A 33 15.77 3.17 17.32
C ARG A 33 16.75 2.76 18.41
N ASP A 34 16.81 1.47 18.71
CA ASP A 34 17.66 0.92 19.78
C ASP A 34 19.11 0.68 19.34
N LEU A 35 19.38 0.67 18.02
CA LEU A 35 20.71 0.45 17.47
C LEU A 35 21.61 1.71 17.54
N PRO A 36 22.93 1.53 17.78
CA PRO A 36 23.94 2.57 17.58
C PRO A 36 23.90 3.12 16.14
N GLU A 37 24.26 4.39 15.95
CA GLU A 37 24.12 5.07 14.66
C GLU A 37 24.86 4.36 13.51
N GLY A 38 26.06 3.82 13.77
CA GLY A 38 26.85 3.09 12.78
C GLY A 38 26.15 1.84 12.24
N ASP A 39 25.54 1.04 13.13
CA ASP A 39 24.84 -0.18 12.77
C ASP A 39 23.48 0.12 12.12
N ARG A 40 22.79 1.15 12.61
CA ARG A 40 21.56 1.67 12.01
C ARG A 40 21.78 2.06 10.55
N SER A 41 22.84 2.79 10.24
CA SER A 41 23.16 3.23 8.87
C SER A 41 23.46 2.06 7.92
N ARG A 42 24.27 1.09 8.40
CA ARG A 42 24.58 -0.14 7.65
C ARG A 42 23.32 -0.96 7.34
N LEU A 43 22.48 -1.17 8.35
CA LEU A 43 21.23 -1.91 8.21
C LEU A 43 20.24 -1.20 7.27
N ALA A 44 20.08 0.12 7.42
CA ALA A 44 19.23 0.94 6.55
C ALA A 44 19.64 0.85 5.07
N THR A 45 20.95 0.82 4.79
CA THR A 45 21.48 0.73 3.43
C THR A 45 21.22 -0.66 2.83
N ALA A 46 21.57 -1.71 3.57
CA ALA A 46 21.44 -3.10 3.12
C ALA A 46 19.97 -3.51 2.91
N LEU A 47 19.09 -3.18 3.86
CA LEU A 47 17.66 -3.47 3.74
C LEU A 47 16.98 -2.52 2.75
N GLY A 48 17.32 -1.24 2.76
CA GLY A 48 16.61 -0.22 2.00
C GLY A 48 16.63 -0.45 0.48
N GLN A 49 17.77 -0.89 -0.08
CA GLN A 49 17.86 -1.19 -1.51
C GLN A 49 16.99 -2.40 -1.91
N ARG A 50 17.09 -3.50 -1.15
CA ARG A 50 16.33 -4.72 -1.39
C ARG A 50 14.83 -4.49 -1.20
N ALA A 51 14.45 -3.84 -0.09
CA ALA A 51 13.06 -3.53 0.22
C ALA A 51 12.41 -2.68 -0.88
N ARG A 52 13.08 -1.64 -1.39
CA ARG A 52 12.55 -0.82 -2.49
C ARG A 52 12.31 -1.64 -3.76
N ARG A 53 13.24 -2.51 -4.15
CA ARG A 53 13.08 -3.36 -5.34
C ARG A 53 11.90 -4.31 -5.18
N VAL A 54 11.76 -4.95 -4.02
CA VAL A 54 10.64 -5.87 -3.75
C VAL A 54 9.32 -5.12 -3.75
N VAL A 55 9.22 -4.01 -3.01
CA VAL A 55 7.99 -3.20 -2.93
C VAL A 55 7.59 -2.66 -4.30
N HIS A 56 8.54 -2.27 -5.15
CA HIS A 56 8.23 -1.79 -6.50
C HIS A 56 7.56 -2.88 -7.36
N TRP A 57 8.11 -4.10 -7.36
CA TRP A 57 7.50 -5.22 -8.08
C TRP A 57 6.14 -5.62 -7.50
N VAL A 58 6.02 -5.68 -6.17
CA VAL A 58 4.75 -5.94 -5.49
C VAL A 58 3.71 -4.87 -5.86
N ALA A 59 4.08 -3.59 -5.88
CA ALA A 59 3.19 -2.51 -6.25
C ALA A 59 2.74 -2.63 -7.72
N LEU A 60 3.63 -2.91 -8.66
CA LEU A 60 3.27 -3.11 -10.07
C LEU A 60 2.23 -4.22 -10.22
N VAL A 61 2.44 -5.35 -9.56
CA VAL A 61 1.51 -6.48 -9.57
C VAL A 61 0.18 -6.11 -8.93
N LEU A 62 0.21 -5.48 -7.75
CA LEU A 62 -0.97 -5.08 -6.97
C LEU A 62 -1.85 -4.10 -7.75
N TYR A 63 -1.27 -3.01 -8.25
CA TYR A 63 -1.98 -1.98 -8.99
C TYR A 63 -2.38 -2.44 -10.39
N GLY A 64 -1.52 -3.20 -11.09
CA GLY A 64 -1.87 -3.79 -12.38
C GLY A 64 -3.10 -4.69 -12.28
N ALA A 65 -3.08 -5.64 -11.34
CA ALA A 65 -4.23 -6.50 -11.11
C ALA A 65 -5.46 -5.70 -10.62
N GLY A 66 -5.26 -4.69 -9.77
CA GLY A 66 -6.32 -3.81 -9.28
C GLY A 66 -7.03 -3.03 -10.40
N LEU A 67 -6.27 -2.48 -11.35
CA LEU A 67 -6.79 -1.78 -12.53
C LEU A 67 -7.57 -2.74 -13.44
N THR A 68 -7.03 -3.94 -13.71
CA THR A 68 -7.72 -4.94 -14.53
C THR A 68 -9.06 -5.36 -13.90
N LEU A 69 -9.10 -5.56 -12.57
CA LEU A 69 -10.34 -5.86 -11.86
C LEU A 69 -11.31 -4.67 -11.91
N GLY A 70 -10.83 -3.45 -11.63
CA GLY A 70 -11.64 -2.24 -11.64
C GLY A 70 -12.32 -1.98 -12.99
N TRP A 71 -11.63 -2.28 -14.10
CA TRP A 71 -12.19 -2.13 -15.45
C TRP A 71 -13.44 -2.99 -15.69
N GLN A 72 -13.52 -4.16 -15.06
CA GLN A 72 -14.70 -5.02 -15.15
C GLN A 72 -15.90 -4.42 -14.42
N TYR A 73 -15.67 -3.57 -13.42
CA TYR A 73 -16.71 -2.87 -12.66
C TYR A 73 -17.02 -1.47 -13.19
N ARG A 74 -16.58 -1.09 -14.40
CA ARG A 74 -16.81 0.27 -14.96
C ARG A 74 -18.29 0.69 -14.98
N ALA A 75 -19.20 -0.23 -15.24
CA ALA A 75 -20.64 0.03 -15.26
C ALA A 75 -21.22 0.23 -13.84
N VAL A 76 -20.59 -0.37 -12.83
CA VAL A 76 -20.94 -0.15 -11.41
C VAL A 76 -20.36 1.19 -10.93
N LEU A 77 -19.17 1.54 -11.42
CA LEU A 77 -18.48 2.79 -11.09
C LEU A 77 -19.09 4.03 -11.74
N SER A 78 -19.92 3.90 -12.78
CA SER A 78 -20.66 5.04 -13.37
C SER A 78 -21.76 5.56 -12.43
N GLN A 79 -22.18 4.74 -11.45
CA GLN A 79 -23.13 5.11 -10.41
C GLN A 79 -22.54 4.79 -9.02
N PRO A 80 -21.54 5.57 -8.57
CA PRO A 80 -20.71 5.22 -7.43
C PRO A 80 -21.46 5.15 -6.09
N PHE A 81 -22.67 5.72 -6.00
CA PHE A 81 -23.48 5.74 -4.76
C PHE A 81 -24.86 5.12 -4.93
N SER A 82 -25.12 4.40 -6.03
CA SER A 82 -26.41 3.73 -6.25
C SER A 82 -26.61 2.49 -5.37
N SER A 83 -25.53 1.92 -4.84
CA SER A 83 -25.57 0.75 -3.97
C SER A 83 -24.43 0.80 -2.95
N GLN A 84 -24.59 0.07 -1.85
CA GLN A 84 -23.53 -0.08 -0.86
C GLN A 84 -22.26 -0.71 -1.47
N PHE A 85 -22.43 -1.68 -2.39
CA PHE A 85 -21.32 -2.28 -3.12
C PHE A 85 -20.55 -1.24 -3.94
N SER A 86 -21.24 -0.41 -4.73
CA SER A 86 -20.59 0.62 -5.55
C SER A 86 -19.93 1.71 -4.70
N ALA A 87 -20.55 2.08 -3.57
CA ALA A 87 -19.99 3.07 -2.64
C ALA A 87 -18.69 2.57 -2.00
N LEU A 88 -18.69 1.33 -1.48
CA LEU A 88 -17.50 0.72 -0.88
C LEU A 88 -16.40 0.46 -1.92
N LEU A 89 -16.75 0.07 -3.15
CA LEU A 89 -15.80 -0.08 -4.24
C LEU A 89 -15.14 1.26 -4.60
N THR A 90 -15.93 2.32 -4.71
CA THR A 90 -15.44 3.69 -4.99
C THR A 90 -14.50 4.15 -3.89
N PHE A 91 -14.91 3.96 -2.63
CA PHE A 91 -14.08 4.33 -1.48
C PHE A 91 -12.78 3.52 -1.42
N LYS A 92 -12.83 2.22 -1.71
CA LYS A 92 -11.65 1.36 -1.83
C LYS A 92 -10.68 1.87 -2.89
N ILE A 93 -11.19 2.27 -4.06
CA ILE A 93 -10.35 2.84 -5.14
C ILE A 93 -9.76 4.18 -4.72
N ALA A 94 -10.54 5.07 -4.08
CA ALA A 94 -10.05 6.35 -3.58
C ALA A 94 -8.89 6.17 -2.57
N LEU A 95 -9.02 5.21 -1.65
CA LEU A 95 -7.94 4.87 -0.71
C LEU A 95 -6.70 4.33 -1.43
N ALA A 96 -6.87 3.48 -2.45
CA ALA A 96 -5.75 3.00 -3.26
C ALA A 96 -5.04 4.15 -3.99
N LEU A 97 -5.79 5.13 -4.51
CA LEU A 97 -5.21 6.34 -5.12
C LEU A 97 -4.48 7.20 -4.08
N LEU A 98 -4.99 7.32 -2.85
CA LEU A 98 -4.28 8.01 -1.76
C LEU A 98 -2.95 7.34 -1.41
N ILE A 99 -2.88 6.01 -1.43
CA ILE A 99 -1.62 5.26 -1.24
C ILE A 99 -0.62 5.62 -2.35
N VAL A 100 -1.06 5.66 -3.62
CA VAL A 100 -0.19 6.11 -4.73
C VAL A 100 0.27 7.56 -4.53
N ALA A 101 -0.65 8.45 -4.16
CA ALA A 101 -0.35 9.86 -3.93
C ALA A 101 0.72 10.03 -2.83
N HIS A 102 0.60 9.29 -1.72
CA HIS A 102 1.62 9.27 -0.65
C HIS A 102 2.98 8.77 -1.17
N TYR A 103 2.99 7.71 -1.98
CA TYR A 103 4.23 7.18 -2.54
C TYR A 103 4.91 8.17 -3.50
N VAL A 104 4.14 8.82 -4.36
CA VAL A 104 4.64 9.86 -5.28
C VAL A 104 5.14 11.08 -4.50
N ALA A 105 4.38 11.55 -3.50
CA ALA A 105 4.80 12.64 -2.62
C ALA A 105 6.14 12.29 -1.92
N LEU A 106 6.31 11.06 -1.47
CA LEU A 106 7.55 10.59 -0.86
C LEU A 106 8.76 10.67 -1.80
N ILE A 107 8.58 10.37 -3.10
CA ILE A 107 9.65 10.53 -4.10
C ILE A 107 10.05 12.01 -4.22
N PHE A 108 9.08 12.92 -4.32
CA PHE A 108 9.35 14.36 -4.41
C PHE A 108 9.99 14.94 -3.14
N LEU A 109 9.50 14.54 -1.96
CA LEU A 109 10.03 15.02 -0.68
C LEU A 109 11.43 14.45 -0.39
N ARG A 110 11.74 13.22 -0.84
CA ARG A 110 13.10 12.66 -0.75
C ARG A 110 14.08 13.37 -1.67
N LYS A 111 13.68 13.69 -2.91
CA LYS A 111 14.53 14.45 -3.84
C LYS A 111 14.87 15.84 -3.33
N SER A 112 13.98 16.46 -2.57
CA SER A 112 14.18 17.79 -1.97
C SER A 112 14.87 17.77 -0.61
N GLY A 113 15.20 16.60 -0.04
CA GLY A 113 15.87 16.46 1.26
C GLY A 113 15.00 16.85 2.46
N ARG A 114 13.69 17.07 2.28
CA ARG A 114 12.79 17.66 3.29
C ARG A 114 12.17 16.65 4.27
N ILE A 115 12.48 15.35 4.17
CA ILE A 115 11.95 14.32 5.09
C ILE A 115 13.06 13.78 5.99
N GLY A 116 12.89 13.99 7.29
CA GLY A 116 13.63 13.28 8.33
C GLY A 116 13.04 11.89 8.66
N PRO A 117 13.71 11.11 9.52
CA PRO A 117 13.29 9.76 9.92
C PRO A 117 11.88 9.68 10.50
N HIS A 118 11.47 10.70 11.29
CA HIS A 118 10.13 10.80 11.87
C HIS A 118 9.03 10.94 10.81
N GLY A 119 9.24 11.76 9.78
CA GLY A 119 8.28 11.93 8.69
C GLY A 119 8.07 10.64 7.89
N MET A 120 9.15 9.89 7.66
CA MET A 120 9.10 8.58 6.99
C MET A 120 8.28 7.57 7.80
N HIS A 121 8.44 7.56 9.13
CA HIS A 121 7.69 6.68 10.01
C HIS A 121 6.18 6.99 10.01
N LEU A 122 5.81 8.28 10.10
CA LEU A 122 4.41 8.71 10.04
C LEU A 122 3.77 8.39 8.68
N LEU A 123 4.51 8.55 7.58
CA LEU A 123 4.05 8.14 6.25
C LEU A 123 3.78 6.64 6.18
N ASN A 124 4.68 5.81 6.71
CA ASN A 124 4.47 4.36 6.73
C ASN A 124 3.26 3.95 7.58
N ILE A 125 3.00 4.62 8.71
CA ILE A 125 1.77 4.41 9.49
C ILE A 125 0.54 4.81 8.68
N SER A 126 0.55 5.99 8.06
CA SER A 126 -0.56 6.44 7.20
C SER A 126 -0.84 5.43 6.09
N LEU A 127 0.20 4.98 5.38
CA LEU A 127 0.08 3.97 4.32
C LEU A 127 -0.51 2.66 4.85
N LEU A 128 -0.07 2.21 6.03
CA LEU A 128 -0.61 1.00 6.66
C LEU A 128 -2.09 1.16 7.01
N MET A 129 -2.49 2.31 7.57
CA MET A 129 -3.89 2.61 7.89
C MET A 129 -4.78 2.61 6.64
N HIS A 130 -4.35 3.26 5.56
CA HIS A 130 -5.08 3.23 4.29
C HIS A 130 -5.19 1.80 3.74
N ALA A 131 -4.11 1.02 3.80
CA ALA A 131 -4.11 -0.36 3.29
C ALA A 131 -5.01 -1.29 4.12
N VAL A 132 -5.07 -1.12 5.44
CA VAL A 132 -6.02 -1.84 6.32
C VAL A 132 -7.46 -1.44 5.96
N LEU A 133 -7.74 -0.15 5.78
CA LEU A 133 -9.08 0.32 5.42
C LEU A 133 -9.52 -0.23 4.04
N VAL A 134 -8.59 -0.35 3.08
CA VAL A 134 -8.83 -1.02 1.79
C VAL A 134 -9.27 -2.48 1.98
N VAL A 135 -8.64 -3.22 2.91
CA VAL A 135 -9.01 -4.62 3.21
C VAL A 135 -10.39 -4.70 3.87
N ILE A 136 -10.67 -3.81 4.82
CA ILE A 136 -11.99 -3.72 5.48
C ILE A 136 -13.07 -3.47 4.43
N CYS A 137 -12.88 -2.48 3.54
CA CYS A 137 -13.81 -2.19 2.45
C CYS A 137 -14.00 -3.42 1.55
N ALA A 138 -12.91 -4.10 1.19
CA ALA A 138 -12.97 -5.29 0.35
C ALA A 138 -13.80 -6.42 0.96
N LYS A 139 -13.79 -6.58 2.28
CA LYS A 139 -14.60 -7.58 2.98
C LYS A 139 -16.05 -7.12 3.17
N ALA A 140 -16.23 -5.86 3.57
CA ALA A 140 -17.53 -5.23 3.77
C ALA A 140 -18.43 -5.32 2.52
N MET A 141 -17.85 -5.18 1.32
CA MET A 141 -18.57 -5.29 0.05
C MET A 141 -19.36 -6.61 -0.16
N PHE A 142 -19.02 -7.68 0.56
CA PHE A 142 -19.63 -9.01 0.42
C PHE A 142 -20.35 -9.49 1.67
N THR A 143 -20.37 -8.69 2.75
CA THR A 143 -20.89 -9.11 4.06
C THR A 143 -21.96 -8.19 4.62
N LEU A 144 -22.15 -7.02 4.01
CA LEU A 144 -23.14 -6.01 4.40
C LEU A 144 -24.05 -5.70 3.21
#